data_AF-A0A966VD82-F1
#
_entry.id   AF-A0A966VD82-F1
#
_cell.length_a   1.000
_cell.length_b   1.000
_cell.length_c   1.000
_cell.angle_alpha   90.00
_cell.angle_beta   90.00
_cell.angle_gamma   90.00
#
_symmetry.space_group_name_H-M   'P 1'
#
loop_
_entity.id
_entity.type
_entity.pdbx_description
1 polymer ?
#
loop_
_entity_poly.entity_id
_entity_poly.type
_entity_poly.pdbx_seq_one_letter_code
_entity_poly.pdbx_strand_id
1 'polypeptide(L)'
;MQTASQTNDPFATLIHGDPFSAILLAVFVLLCTLVAGGLIMRQIKRKRDDANLSASMAESVVATPAPEETWAEKLRSGLARTRTAFAGTLASLFGPGARLGEELLEKIHEALYRADLGVQTTDLLVDRMRQKFASQPELTWDQVRPFLIEEMRGLFTTSPATPETSGPHVILVVGVNGVGKTTTIGKLAAWYKSQGKNVILGAGDTFRAAAIDQLQTWADRTGVDLIKQQPGADPAAVAFDTVQAGKAREADVIIIDTAGRLHSKDDLMAELAKINRSIAKELPGAPHETLLVIDA
;
A
#
# COMPACT_ATOMS: atom_id res chain seq x y z
N MET A 1 -69.15 33.31 -47.39
CA MET A 1 -70.49 33.66 -46.83
C MET A 1 -71.18 32.33 -46.50
N GLN A 2 -71.74 32.04 -45.33
CA GLN A 2 -72.05 32.82 -44.12
C GLN A 2 -72.46 31.80 -43.01
N THR A 3 -72.02 32.03 -41.75
CA THR A 3 -72.72 31.89 -40.43
C THR A 3 -73.51 30.60 -40.07
N ALA A 4 -73.18 29.86 -38.98
CA ALA A 4 -73.47 30.05 -37.52
C ALA A 4 -74.58 29.08 -37.03
N SER A 5 -74.27 28.05 -36.22
CA SER A 5 -74.35 27.96 -34.74
C SER A 5 -75.76 27.92 -34.13
N GLN A 6 -76.14 26.78 -33.52
CA GLN A 6 -76.97 26.73 -32.30
C GLN A 6 -76.79 25.42 -31.52
N THR A 7 -76.88 25.57 -30.20
CA THR A 7 -76.49 24.72 -29.06
C THR A 7 -77.59 23.76 -28.60
N ASN A 8 -77.23 22.65 -27.95
CA ASN A 8 -78.05 22.02 -26.91
C ASN A 8 -77.16 21.34 -25.85
N ASP A 9 -77.28 21.81 -24.61
CA ASP A 9 -76.50 21.42 -23.43
C ASP A 9 -77.23 20.28 -22.67
N PRO A 10 -76.61 19.10 -22.46
CA PRO A 10 -77.27 17.96 -21.84
C PRO A 10 -77.26 17.97 -20.29
N PHE A 11 -76.77 19.02 -19.62
CA PHE A 11 -76.57 19.01 -18.17
C PHE A 11 -77.73 19.56 -17.32
N ALA A 12 -78.87 19.93 -17.91
CA ALA A 12 -79.93 20.65 -17.20
C ALA A 12 -80.93 19.80 -16.39
N THR A 13 -80.71 18.50 -16.16
CA THR A 13 -81.69 17.67 -15.41
C THR A 13 -81.02 16.69 -14.46
N LEU A 14 -80.56 17.15 -13.30
CA LEU A 14 -80.09 16.25 -12.25
C LEU A 14 -80.32 16.77 -10.83
N ILE A 15 -81.54 17.16 -10.46
CA ILE A 15 -81.94 17.22 -9.03
C ILE A 15 -83.43 16.88 -8.87
N HIS A 16 -83.77 15.60 -8.92
CA HIS A 16 -84.98 15.06 -8.30
C HIS A 16 -84.61 13.86 -7.42
N GLY A 17 -84.36 14.14 -6.14
CA GLY A 17 -84.96 13.45 -5.00
C GLY A 17 -84.83 11.94 -4.79
N ASP A 18 -83.92 11.21 -5.43
CA ASP A 18 -83.75 9.77 -5.15
C ASP A 18 -82.76 9.50 -4.00
N PRO A 19 -83.20 8.90 -2.86
CA PRO A 19 -82.34 8.67 -1.69
C PRO A 19 -81.15 7.74 -1.96
N PHE A 20 -81.24 6.89 -3.00
CA PHE A 20 -80.12 6.04 -3.43
C PHE A 20 -78.94 6.81 -4.00
N SER A 21 -79.19 7.93 -4.71
CA SER A 21 -78.14 8.75 -5.32
C SER A 21 -77.30 9.49 -4.26
N ALA A 22 -77.95 9.95 -3.20
CA ALA A 22 -77.28 10.59 -2.05
C ALA A 22 -76.37 9.63 -1.28
N ILE A 23 -76.81 8.37 -1.11
CA ILE A 23 -76.00 7.33 -0.47
C ILE A 23 -74.77 6.99 -1.34
N LEU A 24 -74.96 6.86 -2.66
CA LEU A 24 -73.86 6.56 -3.58
C LEU A 24 -72.81 7.68 -3.59
N LEU A 25 -73.24 8.95 -3.56
CA LEU A 25 -72.36 10.11 -3.48
C LEU A 25 -71.60 10.14 -2.14
N ALA A 26 -72.28 9.84 -1.02
CA ALA A 26 -71.65 9.79 0.29
C ALA A 26 -70.59 8.68 0.39
N VAL A 27 -70.86 7.49 -0.16
CA VAL A 27 -69.88 6.39 -0.23
C VAL A 27 -68.70 6.77 -1.12
N PHE A 28 -68.95 7.43 -2.25
CA PHE A 28 -67.88 7.88 -3.16
C PHE A 28 -66.98 8.93 -2.49
N VAL A 29 -67.54 9.92 -1.81
CA VAL A 29 -66.77 10.94 -1.06
C VAL A 29 -65.97 10.27 0.07
N LEU A 30 -66.55 9.32 0.80
CA LEU A 30 -65.84 8.57 1.84
C LEU A 30 -64.67 7.77 1.26
N LEU A 31 -64.87 7.08 0.13
CA LEU A 31 -63.81 6.32 -0.53
C LEU A 31 -62.68 7.23 -1.03
N CYS A 32 -63.01 8.39 -1.62
CA CYS A 32 -62.03 9.37 -2.07
C CYS A 32 -61.22 9.97 -0.91
N THR A 33 -61.85 10.26 0.23
CA THR A 33 -61.13 10.78 1.41
C THR A 33 -60.19 9.74 2.02
N LEU A 34 -60.59 8.45 2.06
CA LEU A 34 -59.72 7.36 2.53
C LEU A 34 -58.50 7.14 1.61
N VAL A 35 -58.70 7.17 0.29
CA VAL A 35 -57.60 7.01 -0.68
C VAL A 35 -56.65 8.21 -0.64
N ALA A 36 -57.18 9.43 -0.57
CA ALA A 36 -56.38 10.65 -0.44
C ALA A 36 -55.57 10.68 0.87
N GLY A 37 -56.18 10.27 2.00
CA GLY A 37 -55.51 10.15 3.29
C GLY A 37 -54.36 9.13 3.27
N GLY A 38 -54.55 7.99 2.60
CA GLY A 38 -53.51 6.98 2.42
C GLY A 38 -52.33 7.45 1.56
N LEU A 39 -52.59 8.24 0.52
CA LEU A 39 -51.56 8.86 -0.33
C LEU A 39 -50.75 9.91 0.44
N ILE A 40 -51.41 10.76 1.23
CA ILE A 40 -50.76 11.79 2.05
C ILE A 40 -49.88 11.13 3.12
N MET A 41 -50.37 10.09 3.82
CA MET A 41 -49.56 9.36 4.80
C MET A 41 -48.34 8.68 4.16
N ARG A 42 -48.47 8.11 2.96
CA ARG A 42 -47.34 7.53 2.22
C ARG A 42 -46.30 8.58 1.85
N GLN A 43 -46.72 9.77 1.42
CA GLN A 43 -45.79 10.86 1.11
C GLN A 43 -45.07 11.41 2.35
N ILE A 44 -45.77 11.53 3.48
CA ILE A 44 -45.17 11.96 4.75
C ILE A 44 -44.14 10.93 5.23
N LYS A 45 -44.46 9.63 5.13
CA LYS A 45 -43.51 8.56 5.48
C LYS A 45 -42.27 8.59 4.59
N ARG A 46 -42.43 8.75 3.27
CA ARG A 46 -41.32 8.88 2.33
C ARG A 46 -40.41 10.07 2.63
N LYS A 47 -40.97 11.27 2.86
CA LYS A 47 -40.20 12.45 3.24
C LYS A 47 -39.43 12.27 4.55
N ARG A 48 -40.01 11.55 5.51
CA ARG A 48 -39.35 11.23 6.79
C ARG A 48 -38.22 10.22 6.60
N ASP A 49 -38.42 9.22 5.76
CA ASP A 49 -37.41 8.22 5.44
C ASP A 49 -36.23 8.86 4.67
N ASP A 50 -36.52 9.74 3.69
CA ASP A 50 -35.52 10.50 2.93
C ASP A 50 -34.73 11.48 3.82
N ALA A 51 -35.40 12.14 4.77
CA ALA A 51 -34.76 13.03 5.75
C ALA A 51 -33.85 12.26 6.72
N ASN A 52 -34.29 11.08 7.17
CA ASN A 52 -33.48 10.20 8.02
C ASN A 52 -32.26 9.65 7.25
N LEU A 53 -32.42 9.34 5.96
CA LEU A 53 -31.32 8.88 5.11
C LEU A 53 -30.28 9.99 4.89
N SER A 54 -30.74 11.21 4.62
CA SER A 54 -29.87 12.39 4.49
C SER A 54 -29.14 12.73 5.79
N ALA A 55 -29.79 12.60 6.94
CA ALA A 55 -29.17 12.84 8.24
C ALA A 55 -28.10 11.78 8.56
N SER A 56 -28.40 10.50 8.30
CA SER A 56 -27.45 9.40 8.46
C SER A 56 -26.22 9.52 7.55
N MET A 57 -26.40 10.00 6.31
CA MET A 57 -25.28 10.23 5.39
C MET A 57 -24.45 11.48 5.75
N ALA A 58 -25.06 12.49 6.36
CA ALA A 58 -24.33 13.66 6.84
C ALA A 58 -23.49 13.35 8.09
N GLU A 59 -23.96 12.45 8.95
CA GLU A 59 -23.27 12.06 10.19
C GLU A 59 -22.11 11.08 9.94
N SER A 60 -22.13 10.31 8.85
CA SER A 60 -21.03 9.39 8.49
C SER A 60 -19.84 10.05 7.77
N VAL A 61 -19.91 11.34 7.44
CA VAL A 61 -18.86 12.05 6.66
C VAL A 61 -17.91 12.87 7.56
N VAL A 62 -18.19 12.98 8.87
CA VAL A 62 -17.30 13.65 9.83
C VAL A 62 -16.63 12.63 10.74
N ALA A 63 -16.06 11.58 10.15
CA ALA A 63 -14.98 10.85 10.82
C ALA A 63 -13.72 11.71 10.71
N THR A 64 -13.36 12.38 11.80
CA THR A 64 -12.03 12.98 11.95
C THR A 64 -10.99 11.93 11.54
N PRO A 65 -10.06 12.21 10.60
CA PRO A 65 -9.04 11.23 10.25
C PRO A 65 -8.29 10.87 11.54
N ALA A 66 -8.22 9.57 11.83
CA ALA A 66 -7.40 9.07 12.92
C ALA A 66 -5.99 9.68 12.79
N PRO A 67 -5.30 10.00 13.89
CA PRO A 67 -3.95 10.55 13.83
C PRO A 67 -3.10 9.65 12.92
N GLU A 68 -2.46 10.23 11.90
CA GLU A 68 -1.58 9.46 11.03
C GLU A 68 -0.49 8.83 11.89
N GLU A 69 -0.48 7.50 11.98
CA GLU A 69 0.55 6.76 12.70
C GLU A 69 1.93 7.21 12.23
N THR A 70 2.78 7.62 13.18
CA THR A 70 4.15 8.01 12.90
C THR A 70 4.92 6.83 12.31
N TRP A 71 5.96 7.11 11.52
CA TRP A 71 6.85 6.06 10.98
C TRP A 71 7.38 5.11 12.06
N ALA A 72 7.71 5.65 13.24
CA ALA A 72 8.22 4.87 14.37
C ALA A 72 7.15 3.92 14.93
N GLU A 73 5.88 4.31 14.95
CA GLU A 73 4.77 3.45 15.37
C GLU A 73 4.52 2.34 14.37
N LYS A 74 4.52 2.65 13.07
CA LYS A 74 4.42 1.65 11.99
C LYS A 74 5.54 0.62 12.08
N LEU A 75 6.78 1.08 12.29
CA LEU A 75 7.93 0.19 12.46
C LEU A 75 7.80 -0.68 13.72
N ARG A 76 7.44 -0.09 14.86
CA ARG A 76 7.25 -0.83 16.12
C ARG A 76 6.13 -1.87 16.02
N SER A 77 5.06 -1.56 15.29
CA SER A 77 3.94 -2.45 15.04
C SER A 77 4.34 -3.60 14.12
N GLY A 78 4.99 -3.30 12.99
CA GLY A 78 5.48 -4.30 12.04
C GLY A 78 6.47 -5.29 12.65
N LEU A 79 7.32 -4.84 13.57
CA LEU A 79 8.30 -5.67 14.27
C LEU A 79 7.78 -6.28 15.58
N ALA A 80 6.50 -6.09 15.95
CA ALA A 80 5.98 -6.46 17.27
C ALA A 80 6.11 -7.97 17.55
N ARG A 81 5.84 -8.82 16.56
CA ARG A 81 5.95 -10.29 16.68
C ARG A 81 7.39 -10.71 16.93
N THR A 82 8.32 -10.28 16.06
CA THR A 82 9.75 -10.57 16.18
C THR A 82 10.30 -10.06 17.51
N ARG A 83 9.99 -8.81 17.88
CA ARG A 83 10.42 -8.23 19.16
C ARG A 83 9.96 -9.07 20.35
N THR A 84 8.69 -9.48 20.36
CA THR A 84 8.13 -10.22 21.49
C THR A 84 8.75 -11.62 21.62
N ALA A 85 8.85 -12.35 20.51
CA ALA A 85 9.46 -13.68 20.48
C ALA A 85 10.96 -13.62 20.84
N PHE A 86 11.71 -12.72 20.21
CA PHE A 86 13.15 -12.60 20.39
C PHE A 86 13.53 -12.09 21.79
N ALA A 87 12.99 -10.93 22.18
CA ALA A 87 13.33 -10.34 23.48
C ALA A 87 12.80 -11.18 24.65
N GLY A 88 11.64 -11.83 24.48
CA GLY A 88 11.09 -12.76 25.48
C GLY A 88 11.99 -14.00 25.66
N THR A 89 12.46 -14.59 24.57
CA THR A 89 13.37 -15.75 24.62
C THR A 89 14.66 -15.39 25.35
N LEU A 90 15.32 -14.30 24.97
CA LEU A 90 16.55 -13.87 25.64
C LEU A 90 16.33 -13.52 27.11
N ALA A 91 15.26 -12.79 27.45
CA ALA A 91 14.95 -12.44 28.83
C ALA A 91 14.73 -13.69 29.71
N SER A 92 14.09 -14.73 29.16
CA SER A 92 13.81 -15.97 29.89
C SER A 92 15.05 -16.76 30.30
N LEU A 93 16.19 -16.54 29.62
CA LEU A 93 17.47 -17.17 29.97
C LEU A 93 18.09 -16.58 31.25
N PHE A 94 17.71 -15.36 31.64
CA PHE A 94 18.22 -14.66 32.81
C PHE A 94 17.30 -14.84 34.04
N GLY A 95 16.98 -16.09 34.37
CA GLY A 95 16.22 -16.43 35.57
C GLY A 95 16.96 -16.13 36.89
N PRO A 96 16.33 -16.35 38.06
CA PRO A 96 16.95 -16.15 39.36
C PRO A 96 18.28 -16.94 39.48
N GLY A 97 19.37 -16.25 39.81
CA GLY A 97 20.70 -16.85 39.93
C GLY A 97 21.39 -17.16 38.60
N ALA A 98 20.85 -16.70 37.46
CA ALA A 98 21.51 -16.82 36.17
C ALA A 98 22.89 -16.15 36.19
N ARG A 99 23.86 -16.82 35.58
CA ARG A 99 25.24 -16.37 35.52
C ARG A 99 25.71 -16.46 34.07
N LEU A 100 26.26 -15.37 33.56
CA LEU A 100 26.77 -15.24 32.19
C LEU A 100 28.13 -15.95 32.03
N GLY A 101 28.14 -17.25 32.29
CA GLY A 101 29.24 -18.15 31.94
C GLY A 101 28.97 -18.89 30.63
N GLU A 102 29.85 -19.82 30.27
CA GLU A 102 29.80 -20.53 28.97
C GLU A 102 28.46 -21.21 28.70
N GLU A 103 27.80 -21.80 29.70
CA GLU A 103 26.49 -22.44 29.50
C GLU A 103 25.40 -21.44 29.07
N LEU A 104 25.37 -20.25 29.70
CA LEU A 104 24.38 -19.23 29.36
C LEU A 104 24.74 -18.55 28.02
N LEU A 105 26.04 -18.35 27.75
CA LEU A 105 26.51 -17.83 26.48
C LEU A 105 26.15 -18.76 25.32
N GLU A 106 26.25 -20.09 25.50
CA GLU A 106 25.81 -21.07 24.51
C GLU A 106 24.29 -21.00 24.26
N LYS A 107 23.48 -20.88 25.32
CA LYS A 107 22.02 -20.69 25.18
C LYS A 107 21.66 -19.39 24.46
N ILE A 108 22.41 -18.31 24.74
CA ILE A 108 22.24 -17.03 24.04
C ILE A 108 22.63 -17.18 22.57
N HIS A 109 23.74 -17.86 22.29
CA HIS A 109 24.18 -18.18 20.92
C HIS A 109 23.07 -18.89 20.15
N GLU A 110 22.52 -19.97 20.70
CA GLU A 110 21.42 -20.72 20.10
C GLU A 110 20.18 -19.84 19.86
N ALA A 111 19.83 -18.97 20.81
CA ALA A 111 18.70 -18.05 20.69
C ALA A 111 18.91 -17.00 19.58
N LEU A 112 20.11 -16.46 19.45
CA LEU A 112 20.49 -15.51 18.38
C LEU A 112 20.51 -16.20 17.01
N TYR A 113 21.03 -17.43 16.95
CA TYR A 113 21.06 -18.22 15.72
C TYR A 113 19.64 -18.55 15.22
N ARG A 114 18.75 -18.97 16.12
CA ARG A 114 17.33 -19.23 15.81
C ARG A 114 16.55 -17.99 15.40
N ALA A 115 17.09 -16.80 15.63
CA ALA A 115 16.50 -15.52 15.26
C ALA A 115 17.04 -14.97 13.91
N ASP A 116 17.68 -15.83 13.10
CA ASP A 116 18.17 -15.53 11.75
C ASP A 116 19.32 -14.51 11.67
N LEU A 117 20.10 -14.33 12.75
CA LEU A 117 21.29 -13.46 12.72
C LEU A 117 22.47 -14.05 11.93
N GLY A 118 22.45 -15.37 11.68
CA GLY A 118 23.55 -16.10 11.06
C GLY A 118 24.72 -16.37 12.02
N VAL A 119 25.58 -17.31 11.62
CA VAL A 119 26.68 -17.81 12.48
C VAL A 119 27.67 -16.71 12.83
N GLN A 120 28.18 -16.00 11.82
CA GLN A 120 29.24 -14.99 12.01
C GLN A 120 28.81 -13.84 12.93
N THR A 121 27.60 -13.32 12.74
CA THR A 121 27.05 -12.26 13.59
C THR A 121 26.84 -12.75 15.02
N THR A 122 26.34 -13.97 15.17
CA THR A 122 26.06 -14.57 16.48
C THR A 122 27.35 -14.78 17.26
N ASP A 123 28.37 -15.41 16.65
CA ASP A 123 29.69 -15.62 17.23
C ASP A 123 30.28 -14.29 17.71
N LEU A 124 30.26 -13.27 16.84
CA LEU A 124 30.76 -11.94 17.14
C LEU A 124 30.08 -11.32 18.38
N LEU A 125 28.75 -11.38 18.46
CA LEU A 125 28.01 -10.81 19.59
C LEU A 125 28.29 -11.57 20.89
N VAL A 126 28.34 -12.90 20.84
CA VAL A 126 28.62 -13.75 22.01
C VAL A 126 30.04 -13.55 22.52
N ASP A 127 31.02 -13.47 21.63
CA ASP A 127 32.42 -13.20 22.01
C ASP A 127 32.56 -11.83 22.67
N ARG A 128 31.89 -10.81 22.15
CA ARG A 128 31.88 -9.47 22.75
C ARG A 128 31.22 -9.46 24.13
N MET A 129 30.12 -10.19 24.32
CA MET A 129 29.50 -10.39 25.64
C MET A 129 30.45 -11.10 26.61
N ARG A 130 31.10 -12.19 26.16
CA ARG A 130 32.07 -12.95 26.96
C ARG A 130 33.20 -12.04 27.45
N GLN A 131 33.78 -11.25 26.57
CA GLN A 131 34.87 -10.33 26.90
C GLN A 131 34.41 -9.22 27.86
N LYS A 132 33.25 -8.61 27.59
CA LYS A 132 32.73 -7.50 28.38
C LYS A 132 32.43 -7.88 29.83
N PHE A 133 31.90 -9.07 30.05
CA PHE A 133 31.36 -9.50 31.34
C PHE A 133 32.17 -10.58 32.04
N ALA A 134 33.36 -10.93 31.53
CA ALA A 134 34.25 -11.95 32.11
C ALA A 134 34.54 -11.74 33.61
N SER A 135 34.63 -10.48 34.07
CA SER A 135 34.91 -10.13 35.47
C SER A 135 33.66 -9.98 36.35
N GLN A 136 32.46 -9.88 35.76
CA GLN A 136 31.20 -9.67 36.46
C GLN A 136 30.08 -10.48 35.80
N PRO A 137 30.04 -11.81 35.98
CA PRO A 137 29.10 -12.66 35.26
C PRO A 137 27.70 -12.74 35.92
N GLU A 138 27.51 -12.21 37.13
CA GLU A 138 26.21 -12.19 37.82
C GLU A 138 25.40 -10.97 37.39
N LEU A 139 24.70 -11.10 36.27
CA LEU A 139 23.98 -10.01 35.61
C LEU A 139 22.53 -10.39 35.35
N THR A 140 21.68 -9.37 35.41
CA THR A 140 20.29 -9.45 34.98
C THR A 140 20.16 -9.10 33.50
N TRP A 141 19.05 -9.51 32.89
CA TRP A 141 18.74 -9.14 31.51
C TRP A 141 18.76 -7.62 31.28
N ASP A 142 18.24 -6.83 32.22
CA ASP A 142 18.20 -5.37 32.09
C ASP A 142 19.60 -4.72 32.07
N GLN A 143 20.62 -5.42 32.61
CA GLN A 143 22.02 -4.97 32.54
C GLN A 143 22.71 -5.39 31.24
N VAL A 144 22.37 -6.57 30.69
CA VAL A 144 22.98 -7.10 29.45
C VAL A 144 22.32 -6.53 28.19
N ARG A 145 21.00 -6.33 28.21
CA ARG A 145 20.22 -5.87 27.05
C ARG A 145 20.74 -4.56 26.43
N PRO A 146 21.06 -3.50 27.19
CA PRO A 146 21.56 -2.25 26.60
C PRO A 146 22.89 -2.45 25.86
N PHE A 147 23.77 -3.31 26.39
CA PHE A 147 25.02 -3.67 25.73
C PHE A 147 24.75 -4.38 24.40
N LEU A 148 23.87 -5.40 24.38
CA LEU A 148 23.53 -6.11 23.15
C LEU A 148 22.93 -5.18 22.08
N ILE A 149 22.06 -4.23 22.49
CA ILE A 149 21.49 -3.23 21.58
C ILE A 149 22.59 -2.34 20.98
N GLU A 150 23.55 -1.90 21.79
CA GLU A 150 24.65 -1.07 21.30
C GLU A 150 25.56 -1.83 20.34
N GLU A 151 25.89 -3.08 20.67
CA GLU A 151 26.70 -3.93 19.78
C GLU A 151 26.00 -4.18 18.45
N MET A 152 24.70 -4.50 18.46
CA MET A 152 23.89 -4.65 17.25
C MET A 152 23.81 -3.35 16.45
N ARG A 153 23.65 -2.20 17.12
CA ARG A 153 23.66 -0.88 16.47
C ARG A 153 24.97 -0.64 15.73
N GLY A 154 26.10 -0.99 16.36
CA GLY A 154 27.43 -0.86 15.79
C GLY A 154 27.69 -1.74 14.56
N LEU A 155 26.84 -2.76 14.30
CA LEU A 155 26.93 -3.57 13.08
C LEU A 155 26.32 -2.87 11.85
N PHE A 156 25.42 -1.92 12.06
CA PHE A 156 24.84 -1.17 10.95
C PHE A 156 25.81 -0.11 10.47
N THR A 157 26.14 -0.13 9.18
CA THR A 157 26.84 0.98 8.52
C THR A 157 25.84 2.08 8.17
N THR A 158 26.30 3.33 8.16
CA THR A 158 25.49 4.44 7.63
C THR A 158 25.20 4.18 6.15
N SER A 159 23.94 4.37 5.73
CA SER A 159 23.60 4.32 4.31
C SER A 159 24.47 5.32 3.53
N PRO A 160 24.99 4.92 2.36
CA PRO A 160 25.71 5.86 1.50
C PRO A 160 24.78 7.03 1.14
N ALA A 161 25.35 8.23 1.07
CA ALA A 161 24.61 9.41 0.63
C ALA A 161 24.10 9.20 -0.80
N THR A 162 22.86 9.62 -1.08
CA THR A 162 22.34 9.65 -2.44
C THR A 162 23.23 10.59 -3.27
N PRO A 163 23.87 10.13 -4.34
CA PRO A 163 24.73 10.99 -5.14
C PRO A 163 23.91 12.12 -5.76
N GLU A 164 24.48 13.34 -5.80
CA GLU A 164 23.90 14.44 -6.56
C GLU A 164 24.01 14.12 -8.05
N THR A 165 22.89 14.18 -8.78
CA THR A 165 22.81 13.81 -10.20
C THR A 165 22.44 15.03 -11.04
N SER A 166 23.09 15.22 -12.19
CA SER A 166 22.79 16.29 -13.14
C SER A 166 21.58 15.97 -14.06
N GLY A 167 20.68 15.11 -13.60
CA GLY A 167 19.58 14.52 -14.36
C GLY A 167 18.76 13.56 -13.48
N PRO A 168 17.82 12.79 -14.06
CA PRO A 168 16.97 11.90 -13.27
C PRO A 168 17.79 10.92 -12.44
N HIS A 169 17.42 10.74 -11.18
CA HIS A 169 17.97 9.68 -10.34
C HIS A 169 17.39 8.34 -10.82
N VAL A 170 18.24 7.35 -11.12
CA VAL A 170 17.84 6.11 -11.81
C VAL A 170 18.05 4.95 -10.86
N ILE A 171 16.95 4.28 -10.52
CA ILE A 171 16.90 3.14 -9.60
C ILE A 171 16.58 1.89 -10.42
N LEU A 172 17.53 0.95 -10.47
CA LEU A 172 17.32 -0.37 -11.05
C LEU A 172 16.92 -1.34 -9.94
N VAL A 173 15.70 -1.87 -9.97
CA VAL A 173 15.19 -2.76 -8.92
C VAL A 173 15.37 -4.21 -9.33
N VAL A 174 16.13 -4.96 -8.53
CA VAL A 174 16.50 -6.36 -8.79
C VAL A 174 16.10 -7.26 -7.64
N GLY A 175 16.10 -8.58 -7.87
CA GLY A 175 15.73 -9.58 -6.86
C GLY A 175 14.92 -10.73 -7.45
N VAL A 176 14.73 -11.80 -6.69
CA VAL A 176 14.07 -13.01 -7.20
C VAL A 176 12.55 -12.82 -7.35
N ASN A 177 11.87 -13.76 -8.01
CA ASN A 177 10.41 -13.72 -8.11
C ASN A 177 9.77 -13.91 -6.72
N GLY A 178 8.69 -13.19 -6.44
CA GLY A 178 7.92 -13.34 -5.21
C GLY A 178 8.32 -12.41 -4.06
N VAL A 179 9.55 -11.89 -4.02
CA VAL A 179 10.06 -11.02 -2.92
C VAL A 179 9.44 -9.61 -2.86
N GLY A 180 8.47 -9.31 -3.72
CA GLY A 180 7.75 -8.04 -3.68
C GLY A 180 8.35 -6.89 -4.50
N LYS A 181 9.26 -7.12 -5.45
CA LYS A 181 9.86 -6.07 -6.33
C LYS A 181 8.86 -5.05 -6.87
N THR A 182 7.87 -5.49 -7.65
CA THR A 182 6.86 -4.63 -8.27
C THR A 182 6.03 -3.87 -7.24
N THR A 183 5.75 -4.48 -6.07
CA THR A 183 5.07 -3.81 -4.95
C THR A 183 5.95 -2.74 -4.32
N THR A 184 7.25 -3.00 -4.15
CA THR A 184 8.23 -2.03 -3.65
C THR A 184 8.37 -0.86 -4.62
N ILE A 185 8.42 -1.12 -5.93
CA ILE A 185 8.43 -0.08 -6.97
C ILE A 185 7.20 0.83 -6.85
N GLY A 186 6.00 0.25 -6.74
CA GLY A 186 4.77 1.04 -6.59
C GLY A 186 4.76 1.90 -5.30
N LYS A 187 5.26 1.35 -4.19
CA LYS A 187 5.42 2.10 -2.93
C LYS A 187 6.44 3.23 -3.06
N LEU A 188 7.59 2.98 -3.70
CA LEU A 188 8.61 4.00 -3.95
C LEU A 188 8.08 5.11 -4.87
N ALA A 189 7.34 4.75 -5.92
CA ALA A 189 6.71 5.71 -6.82
C ALA A 189 5.73 6.62 -6.06
N ALA A 190 4.86 6.04 -5.24
CA ALA A 190 3.95 6.79 -4.38
C ALA A 190 4.70 7.70 -3.40
N TRP A 191 5.78 7.20 -2.79
CA TRP A 191 6.59 7.94 -1.83
C TRP A 191 7.30 9.15 -2.48
N TYR A 192 7.94 8.96 -3.63
CA TYR A 192 8.55 10.08 -4.38
C TYR A 192 7.49 11.06 -4.88
N LYS A 193 6.36 10.57 -5.39
CA LYS A 193 5.25 11.43 -5.83
C LYS A 193 4.68 12.26 -4.68
N SER A 194 4.58 11.71 -3.47
CA SER A 194 4.13 12.44 -2.27
C SER A 194 5.06 13.58 -1.86
N GLN A 195 6.33 13.53 -2.30
CA GLN A 195 7.31 14.61 -2.13
C GLN A 195 7.29 15.62 -3.28
N GLY A 196 6.31 15.53 -4.19
CA GLY A 196 6.20 16.40 -5.36
C GLY A 196 7.16 16.05 -6.50
N LYS A 197 7.85 14.90 -6.45
CA LYS A 197 8.79 14.48 -7.49
C LYS A 197 8.06 13.98 -8.74
N ASN A 198 8.61 14.29 -9.90
CA ASN A 198 8.21 13.71 -11.17
C ASN A 198 8.85 12.32 -11.34
N VAL A 199 8.03 11.28 -11.43
CA VAL A 199 8.48 9.88 -11.43
C VAL A 199 8.07 9.21 -12.74
N ILE A 200 8.98 8.44 -13.33
CA ILE A 200 8.70 7.55 -14.46
C ILE A 200 9.08 6.12 -14.11
N LEU A 201 8.21 5.19 -14.47
CA LEU A 201 8.40 3.76 -14.29
C LEU A 201 8.79 3.08 -15.62
N GLY A 202 9.64 2.06 -15.55
CA GLY A 202 10.00 1.19 -16.68
C GLY A 202 9.64 -0.26 -16.40
N ALA A 203 8.82 -0.88 -17.27
CA ALA A 203 8.39 -2.27 -17.15
C ALA A 203 9.41 -3.27 -17.73
N GLY A 204 10.56 -3.44 -17.06
CA GLY A 204 11.62 -4.34 -17.52
C GLY A 204 11.43 -5.83 -17.18
N ASP A 205 10.44 -6.23 -16.36
CA ASP A 205 9.97 -7.64 -16.31
C ASP A 205 9.08 -7.94 -17.53
N THR A 206 9.71 -7.99 -18.72
CA THR A 206 9.00 -8.15 -19.98
C THR A 206 8.49 -9.57 -20.21
N PHE A 207 9.07 -10.56 -19.52
CA PHE A 207 8.69 -11.96 -19.70
C PHE A 207 7.28 -12.23 -19.16
N ARG A 208 6.89 -11.56 -18.06
CA ARG A 208 5.63 -11.79 -17.38
C ARG A 208 4.64 -10.70 -17.75
N ALA A 209 3.73 -10.98 -18.69
CA ALA A 209 2.64 -10.06 -19.05
C ALA A 209 1.88 -9.54 -17.80
N ALA A 210 1.58 -10.42 -16.85
CA ALA A 210 0.94 -10.03 -15.59
C ALA A 210 1.77 -9.07 -14.73
N ALA A 211 3.12 -9.10 -14.81
CA ALA A 211 3.96 -8.15 -14.09
C ALA A 211 3.88 -6.75 -14.70
N ILE A 212 3.82 -6.66 -16.04
CA ILE A 212 3.58 -5.40 -16.76
C ILE A 212 2.21 -4.80 -16.36
N ASP A 213 1.15 -5.62 -16.35
CA ASP A 213 -0.19 -5.17 -15.97
C ASP A 213 -0.29 -4.77 -14.49
N GLN A 214 0.42 -5.48 -13.61
CA GLN A 214 0.52 -5.14 -12.20
C GLN A 214 1.23 -3.78 -12.02
N LEU A 215 2.33 -3.56 -12.73
CA LEU A 215 3.05 -2.29 -12.68
C LEU A 215 2.22 -1.13 -13.27
N GLN A 216 1.46 -1.39 -14.35
CA GLN A 216 0.50 -0.42 -14.90
C GLN A 216 -0.54 -0.03 -13.86
N THR A 217 -1.10 -0.99 -13.14
CA THR A 217 -2.09 -0.70 -12.09
C THR A 217 -1.48 0.19 -11.00
N TRP A 218 -0.20 0.01 -10.65
CA TRP A 218 0.51 0.89 -9.73
C TRP A 218 0.73 2.28 -10.31
N ALA A 219 1.12 2.37 -11.58
CA ALA A 219 1.32 3.63 -12.28
C ALA A 219 0.03 4.46 -12.30
N ASP A 220 -1.09 3.84 -12.68
CA ASP A 220 -2.42 4.46 -12.74
C ASP A 220 -2.88 4.94 -11.34
N ARG A 221 -2.66 4.11 -10.31
CA ARG A 221 -3.02 4.45 -8.93
C ARG A 221 -2.19 5.61 -8.36
N THR A 222 -0.94 5.75 -8.79
CA THR A 222 -0.02 6.78 -8.28
C THR A 222 0.03 8.03 -9.17
N GLY A 223 -0.53 7.98 -10.37
CA GLY A 223 -0.50 9.08 -11.34
C GLY A 223 0.91 9.36 -11.84
N VAL A 224 1.68 8.32 -12.14
CA VAL A 224 3.04 8.38 -12.70
C VAL A 224 3.07 7.74 -14.08
N ASP A 225 4.01 8.15 -14.93
CA ASP A 225 4.14 7.59 -16.27
C ASP A 225 4.75 6.19 -16.22
N LEU A 226 4.31 5.31 -17.12
CA LEU A 226 4.89 3.99 -17.33
C LEU A 226 5.35 3.82 -18.78
N ILE A 227 6.60 3.43 -18.94
CA ILE A 227 7.17 2.98 -20.21
C ILE A 227 7.16 1.45 -20.24
N LYS A 228 6.52 0.88 -21.27
CA LYS A 228 6.37 -0.55 -21.46
C LYS A 228 6.37 -0.90 -22.95
N GLN A 229 6.80 -2.12 -23.27
CA GLN A 229 6.70 -2.72 -24.60
C GLN A 229 5.84 -3.99 -24.54
N GLN A 230 5.65 -4.68 -25.66
CA GLN A 230 4.95 -5.97 -25.68
C GLN A 230 5.63 -7.02 -24.77
N PRO A 231 4.86 -7.96 -24.21
CA PRO A 231 5.43 -9.11 -23.50
C PRO A 231 6.47 -9.85 -24.37
N GLY A 232 7.59 -10.23 -23.76
CA GLY A 232 8.73 -10.86 -24.43
C GLY A 232 9.67 -9.89 -25.17
N ALA A 233 9.42 -8.57 -25.10
CA ALA A 233 10.37 -7.57 -25.59
C ALA A 233 11.71 -7.60 -24.83
N ASP A 234 12.74 -7.02 -25.41
CA ASP A 234 14.07 -6.91 -24.78
C ASP A 234 14.03 -5.96 -23.57
N PRO A 235 14.26 -6.43 -22.33
CA PRO A 235 14.27 -5.58 -21.14
C PRO A 235 15.23 -4.38 -21.24
N ALA A 236 16.37 -4.57 -21.92
CA ALA A 236 17.36 -3.51 -22.11
C ALA A 236 16.86 -2.39 -23.03
N ALA A 237 15.98 -2.71 -23.98
CA ALA A 237 15.33 -1.71 -24.83
C ALA A 237 14.29 -0.93 -24.03
N VAL A 238 13.48 -1.59 -23.20
CA VAL A 238 12.53 -0.91 -22.30
C VAL A 238 13.26 0.04 -21.36
N ALA A 239 14.36 -0.40 -20.76
CA ALA A 239 15.18 0.43 -19.88
C ALA A 239 15.75 1.66 -20.61
N PHE A 240 16.26 1.49 -21.83
CA PHE A 240 16.74 2.58 -22.68
C PHE A 240 15.66 3.63 -22.94
N ASP A 241 14.50 3.18 -23.43
CA ASP A 241 13.36 4.04 -23.75
C ASP A 241 12.85 4.77 -22.49
N THR A 242 12.91 4.11 -21.34
CA THR A 242 12.52 4.70 -20.05
C THR A 242 13.45 5.85 -19.67
N VAL A 243 14.77 5.66 -19.78
CA VAL A 243 15.75 6.72 -19.47
C VAL A 243 15.64 7.87 -20.47
N GLN A 244 15.47 7.57 -21.75
CA GLN A 244 15.27 8.59 -22.78
C GLN A 244 14.00 9.42 -22.51
N ALA A 245 12.89 8.77 -22.21
CA ALA A 245 11.63 9.44 -21.86
C ALA A 245 11.77 10.29 -20.60
N GLY A 246 12.44 9.78 -19.56
CA GLY A 246 12.69 10.52 -18.33
C GLY A 246 13.56 11.76 -18.53
N LYS A 247 14.57 11.70 -19.39
CA LYS A 247 15.35 12.89 -19.76
C LYS A 247 14.50 13.91 -20.53
N ALA A 248 13.74 13.46 -21.52
CA ALA A 248 12.90 14.35 -22.35
C ALA A 248 11.76 15.01 -21.56
N ARG A 249 11.27 14.34 -20.51
CA ARG A 249 10.18 14.82 -19.64
C ARG A 249 10.68 15.44 -18.34
N GLU A 250 11.99 15.66 -18.21
CA GLU A 250 12.63 16.26 -17.03
C GLU A 250 12.16 15.56 -15.72
N ALA A 251 12.20 14.23 -15.72
CA ALA A 251 11.85 13.44 -14.54
C ALA A 251 12.89 13.66 -13.43
N ASP A 252 12.43 13.67 -12.18
CA ASP A 252 13.31 13.64 -11.01
C ASP A 252 13.84 12.23 -10.76
N VAL A 253 12.97 11.21 -10.92
CA VAL A 253 13.26 9.82 -10.56
C VAL A 253 12.76 8.86 -11.64
N ILE A 254 13.59 7.89 -11.99
CA ILE A 254 13.26 6.77 -12.88
C ILE A 254 13.44 5.47 -12.10
N ILE A 255 12.41 4.63 -12.10
CA ILE A 255 12.45 3.32 -11.42
C ILE A 255 12.16 2.22 -12.45
N ILE A 256 13.10 1.29 -12.61
CA ILE A 256 13.02 0.24 -13.62
C ILE A 256 12.86 -1.12 -12.92
N ASP A 257 11.76 -1.83 -13.22
CA ASP A 257 11.54 -3.22 -12.78
C ASP A 257 12.39 -4.17 -13.61
N THR A 258 12.75 -5.33 -13.06
CA THR A 258 13.48 -6.38 -13.79
C THR A 258 12.88 -7.75 -13.56
N ALA A 259 13.19 -8.71 -14.43
CA ALA A 259 12.89 -10.11 -14.16
C ALA A 259 13.62 -10.61 -12.88
N GLY A 260 13.04 -11.63 -12.22
CA GLY A 260 13.60 -12.21 -10.99
C GLY A 260 13.89 -13.71 -11.05
N ARG A 261 14.28 -14.22 -12.22
CA ARG A 261 14.45 -15.66 -12.49
C ARG A 261 15.84 -16.16 -12.04
N LEU A 262 16.00 -16.53 -10.78
CA LEU A 262 17.30 -17.02 -10.25
C LEU A 262 17.70 -18.42 -10.75
N HIS A 263 16.78 -19.20 -11.32
CA HIS A 263 17.04 -20.58 -11.77
C HIS A 263 18.06 -20.67 -12.92
N SER A 264 18.28 -19.59 -13.67
CA SER A 264 19.28 -19.47 -14.73
C SER A 264 20.22 -18.31 -14.43
N LYS A 265 21.14 -18.51 -13.48
CA LYS A 265 22.02 -17.45 -12.96
C LYS A 265 22.77 -16.72 -14.08
N ASP A 266 23.34 -17.43 -15.05
CA ASP A 266 24.14 -16.83 -16.12
C ASP A 266 23.30 -15.94 -17.06
N ASP A 267 22.12 -16.42 -17.46
CA ASP A 267 21.19 -15.67 -18.32
C ASP A 267 20.68 -14.41 -17.60
N LEU A 268 20.33 -14.53 -16.32
CA LEU A 268 19.88 -13.39 -15.51
C LEU A 268 20.99 -12.34 -15.37
N MET A 269 22.23 -12.77 -15.08
CA MET A 269 23.36 -11.84 -14.94
C MET A 269 23.71 -11.17 -16.28
N ALA A 270 23.61 -11.90 -17.40
CA ALA A 270 23.82 -11.34 -18.73
C ALA A 270 22.74 -10.30 -19.08
N GLU A 271 21.48 -10.57 -18.75
CA GLU A 271 20.35 -9.65 -18.93
C GLU A 271 20.52 -8.37 -18.09
N LEU A 272 20.79 -8.51 -16.78
CA LEU A 272 21.03 -7.38 -15.89
C LEU A 272 22.23 -6.53 -16.35
N ALA A 273 23.32 -7.18 -16.77
CA ALA A 273 24.48 -6.46 -17.32
C ALA A 273 24.14 -5.73 -18.63
N LYS A 274 23.27 -6.30 -19.47
CA LYS A 274 22.81 -5.66 -20.70
C LYS A 274 21.92 -4.45 -20.39
N ILE A 275 20.99 -4.56 -19.45
CA ILE A 275 20.17 -3.45 -18.96
C ILE A 275 21.07 -2.32 -18.44
N ASN A 276 22.05 -2.66 -17.60
CA ASN A 276 22.98 -1.70 -17.02
C ASN A 276 23.76 -0.92 -18.10
N ARG A 277 24.30 -1.61 -19.10
CA ARG A 277 24.98 -0.96 -20.25
C ARG A 277 24.05 -0.06 -21.05
N SER A 278 22.79 -0.47 -21.21
CA SER A 278 21.77 0.28 -21.96
C SER A 278 21.42 1.59 -21.25
N ILE A 279 21.21 1.53 -19.93
CA ILE A 279 20.99 2.70 -19.06
C ILE A 279 22.19 3.65 -19.12
N ALA A 280 23.41 3.13 -18.91
CA ALA A 280 24.63 3.94 -18.90
C ALA A 280 24.93 4.61 -20.26
N LYS A 281 24.51 3.99 -21.36
CA LYS A 281 24.63 4.57 -22.71
C LYS A 281 23.74 5.80 -22.87
N GLU A 282 22.53 5.78 -22.32
CA GLU A 282 21.57 6.89 -22.42
C GLU A 282 21.84 7.98 -21.37
N LEU A 283 22.29 7.59 -20.17
CA LEU A 283 22.66 8.50 -19.09
C LEU A 283 23.95 8.03 -18.42
N PRO A 284 25.11 8.61 -18.79
CA PRO A 284 26.39 8.27 -18.16
C PRO A 284 26.34 8.45 -16.64
N GLY A 285 26.79 7.45 -15.89
CA GLY A 285 26.72 7.41 -14.42
C GLY A 285 25.49 6.71 -13.84
N ALA A 286 24.48 6.41 -14.68
CA ALA A 286 23.32 5.61 -14.28
C ALA A 286 23.56 4.09 -14.51
N PRO A 287 22.83 3.21 -13.78
CA PRO A 287 21.91 3.52 -12.70
C PRO A 287 22.65 4.05 -11.47
N HIS A 288 22.04 5.03 -10.81
CA HIS A 288 22.59 5.65 -9.61
C HIS A 288 22.40 4.77 -8.37
N GLU A 289 21.36 3.94 -8.39
CA GLU A 289 21.08 2.94 -7.36
C GLU A 289 20.68 1.61 -8.00
N THR A 290 21.21 0.51 -7.47
CA THR A 290 20.71 -0.84 -7.75
C THR A 290 20.11 -1.41 -6.47
N LEU A 291 18.78 -1.44 -6.41
CA LEU A 291 18.02 -1.83 -5.22
C LEU A 291 17.69 -3.32 -5.26
N LEU A 292 18.36 -4.12 -4.44
CA LEU A 292 18.03 -5.54 -4.25
C LEU A 292 16.87 -5.69 -3.25
N VAL A 293 15.76 -6.23 -3.71
CA VAL A 293 14.60 -6.55 -2.86
C VAL A 293 14.69 -7.99 -2.36
N ILE A 294 14.54 -8.18 -1.06
CA ILE A 294 14.63 -9.45 -0.36
C ILE A 294 13.37 -9.61 0.52
N ASP A 295 12.86 -10.84 0.60
CA ASP A 295 11.80 -11.20 1.56
C ASP A 295 12.48 -11.67 2.85
N ALA A 296 12.08 -11.09 3.98
CA ALA A 296 12.77 -11.20 5.28
C ALA A 296 11.98 -12.03 6.29
#